data_AF-A0A162YF85-F1
#
_entry.id   AF-A0A162YF85-F1
#
_cell.length_a   1.000
_cell.length_b   1.000
_cell.length_c   1.000
_cell.angle_alpha   90.00
_cell.angle_beta   90.00
_cell.angle_gamma   90.00
#
_symmetry.space_group_name_H-M   'P 1'
#
loop_
_entity.id
_entity.type
_entity.pdbx_description
1 polymer ?
#
loop_
_entity_poly.entity_id
_entity_poly.type
_entity_poly.pdbx_seq_one_letter_code
_entity_poly.pdbx_strand_id
1 'polypeptide(L)'
;MHRFKAQGVSSRVFPKPQWMNPKEKINHWNIVTGDKVAIIAGKDKDTIGEIKSVNRSNNTVIVEGKKLAKKHVPMQPGAPEGVMRKELPIHYSNVMLLHPDTQ
;
A
#
# COMPACT_ATOMS: atom_id res chain seq x y z
N MET A 1 25.75 8.62 -24.89
CA MET A 1 25.16 7.28 -25.07
C MET A 1 23.84 7.41 -25.82
N HIS A 2 23.64 6.55 -26.81
CA HIS A 2 22.68 6.67 -27.91
C HIS A 2 21.20 6.71 -27.45
N ARG A 3 20.49 7.78 -27.83
CA ARG A 3 19.02 7.87 -27.72
C ARG A 3 18.39 7.03 -28.84
N PHE A 4 17.85 5.86 -28.51
CA PHE A 4 16.93 5.16 -29.41
C PHE A 4 15.58 5.90 -29.43
N LYS A 5 15.27 6.54 -30.56
CA LYS A 5 13.91 6.99 -30.90
C LYS A 5 13.09 5.75 -31.29
N ALA A 6 12.27 5.24 -30.36
CA ALA A 6 11.17 4.36 -30.72
C ALA A 6 9.99 5.23 -31.18
N GLN A 7 9.48 4.94 -32.38
CA GLN A 7 8.31 5.58 -32.98
C GLN A 7 7.04 5.07 -32.28
N GLY A 8 6.06 5.95 -32.03
CA GLY A 8 4.64 5.55 -31.99
C GLY A 8 4.04 4.93 -30.71
N VAL A 9 4.54 5.21 -29.50
CA VAL A 9 3.79 4.92 -28.26
C VAL A 9 3.53 6.23 -27.52
N SER A 10 2.25 6.59 -27.37
CA SER A 10 1.82 7.79 -26.65
C SER A 10 2.54 7.85 -25.30
N SER A 11 3.17 8.99 -25.01
CA SER A 11 3.95 9.28 -23.80
C SER A 11 3.14 9.28 -22.48
N ARG A 12 2.01 8.58 -22.45
CA ARG A 12 1.00 8.60 -21.38
C ARG A 12 0.93 7.36 -20.49
N VAL A 13 1.81 6.36 -20.64
CA VAL A 13 1.71 5.11 -19.84
C VAL A 13 3.06 4.65 -19.26
N PHE A 14 3.90 5.58 -18.82
CA PHE A 14 4.90 5.25 -17.79
C PHE A 14 4.48 5.97 -16.51
N PRO A 15 4.01 5.26 -15.47
CA PRO A 15 3.78 5.89 -14.18
C PRO A 15 5.10 6.54 -13.76
N LYS A 16 5.08 7.85 -13.49
CA LYS A 16 6.28 8.52 -12.95
C LYS A 16 6.72 7.72 -11.73
N PRO A 17 7.94 7.19 -11.68
CA PRO A 17 8.41 6.49 -10.51
C PRO A 17 8.31 7.48 -9.35
N GLN A 18 7.53 7.12 -8.32
CA GLN A 18 7.42 7.91 -7.11
C GLN A 18 8.73 7.76 -6.34
N TRP A 19 9.77 8.50 -6.75
CA TRP A 19 10.98 8.62 -5.96
C TRP A 19 10.64 9.49 -4.76
N MET A 20 10.38 8.86 -3.61
CA MET A 20 10.38 9.57 -2.33
C MET A 20 11.76 10.16 -2.06
N ASN A 21 11.81 11.33 -1.43
CA ASN A 21 13.08 11.90 -1.01
C ASN A 21 13.77 10.92 -0.06
N PRO A 22 15.07 10.62 -0.25
CA PRO A 22 15.80 9.69 0.62
C PRO A 22 15.75 10.07 2.11
N LYS A 23 15.61 11.37 2.42
CA LYS A 23 15.44 11.88 3.79
C LYS A 23 14.14 11.45 4.47
N GLU A 24 13.11 11.11 3.70
CA GLU A 24 11.79 10.73 4.21
C GLU A 24 11.64 9.20 4.35
N LYS A 25 12.62 8.42 3.87
CA LYS A 25 12.60 6.96 4.04
C LYS A 25 12.91 6.58 5.48
N ILE A 26 12.12 5.64 5.99
CA ILE A 26 12.36 5.05 7.30
C ILE A 26 13.48 4.02 7.14
N ASN A 27 14.63 4.28 7.76
CA ASN A 27 15.80 3.40 7.68
C ASN A 27 15.61 2.12 8.52
N HIS A 28 14.91 2.21 9.65
CA HIS A 28 14.72 1.10 10.58
C HIS A 28 13.23 0.78 10.73
N TRP A 29 12.87 -0.45 10.38
CA TRP A 29 11.49 -0.94 10.42
C TRP A 29 11.34 -1.98 11.51
N ASN A 30 10.41 -1.73 12.43
CA ASN A 30 10.10 -2.63 13.54
C ASN A 30 8.88 -3.51 13.27
N ILE A 31 8.39 -3.49 12.03
CA ILE A 31 7.13 -4.09 11.64
C ILE A 31 7.37 -4.97 10.40
N VAL A 32 6.94 -6.22 10.47
CA VAL A 32 7.04 -7.21 9.40
C VAL A 32 5.66 -7.74 9.00
N THR A 33 5.63 -8.47 7.88
CA THR A 33 4.45 -9.22 7.45
C THR A 33 4.10 -10.30 8.48
N GLY A 34 2.82 -10.42 8.83
CA GLY A 34 2.34 -11.33 9.86
C GLY A 34 2.23 -10.72 11.26
N ASP A 35 2.75 -9.51 11.49
CA ASP A 35 2.61 -8.85 12.78
C ASP A 35 1.18 -8.33 13.00
N LYS A 36 0.71 -8.42 14.25
CA LYS A 36 -0.51 -7.75 14.70
C LYS A 36 -0.21 -6.31 15.06
N VAL A 37 -0.98 -5.41 14.47
CA VAL A 37 -0.86 -3.97 14.70
C VAL A 37 -2.19 -3.34 15.06
N ALA A 38 -2.14 -2.33 15.91
CA ALA A 38 -3.24 -1.42 16.16
C ALA A 38 -3.14 -0.20 15.23
N ILE A 39 -4.27 0.22 14.67
CA ILE A 39 -4.35 1.46 13.90
C ILE A 39 -4.63 2.61 14.86
N ILE A 40 -3.74 3.60 14.89
CA ILE A 40 -3.85 4.74 15.81
C ILE A 40 -4.59 5.94 15.23
N ALA A 41 -4.66 6.02 13.89
CA ALA A 41 -5.22 7.16 13.19
C ALA A 41 -5.90 6.78 11.88
N GLY A 42 -6.95 7.53 11.52
CA GLY A 42 -7.72 7.36 10.30
C GLY A 42 -9.10 6.75 10.53
N LYS A 43 -9.70 6.24 9.45
CA LYS A 43 -11.08 5.70 9.45
C LYS A 43 -11.24 4.46 10.35
N ASP A 44 -10.19 3.64 10.43
CA ASP A 44 -10.19 2.37 11.14
C ASP A 44 -9.44 2.46 12.48
N LYS A 45 -9.43 3.64 13.12
CA LYS A 45 -8.75 3.91 14.41
C LYS A 45 -9.23 2.95 15.51
N ASP A 46 -8.32 2.62 16.42
CA ASP A 46 -8.49 1.71 17.57
C ASP A 46 -8.86 0.28 17.18
N THR A 47 -8.67 -0.09 15.91
CA THR A 47 -8.87 -1.46 15.45
C THR A 47 -7.55 -2.19 15.27
N ILE A 48 -7.59 -3.48 15.58
CA ILE A 48 -6.46 -4.40 15.42
C ILE A 48 -6.58 -5.11 14.07
N GLY A 49 -5.45 -5.37 13.43
CA GLY A 49 -5.36 -6.18 12.23
C GLY A 49 -3.96 -6.75 12.01
N GLU A 50 -3.86 -7.72 11.11
CA GLU A 50 -2.60 -8.34 10.73
C GLU A 50 -2.04 -7.70 9.46
N ILE A 51 -0.71 -7.62 9.36
CA ILE A 51 -0.05 -7.05 8.18
C ILE A 51 0.06 -8.08 7.08
N LYS A 52 -0.61 -7.79 5.97
CA LYS A 52 -0.61 -8.58 4.74
C LYS A 52 0.59 -8.29 3.85
N SER A 53 1.04 -7.04 3.79
CA SER A 53 2.22 -6.67 3.01
C SER A 53 2.84 -5.35 3.48
N VAL A 54 4.14 -5.22 3.28
CA VAL A 54 4.91 -4.03 3.64
C VAL A 54 5.55 -3.42 2.40
N ASN A 55 5.26 -2.15 2.12
CA ASN A 55 5.89 -1.37 1.06
C ASN A 55 6.86 -0.35 1.66
N ARG A 56 8.13 -0.75 1.75
CA ARG A 56 9.23 0.07 2.28
C ARG A 56 9.60 1.25 1.39
N SER A 57 9.31 1.17 0.09
CA SER A 57 9.59 2.27 -0.84
C SER A 57 8.72 3.49 -0.57
N ASN A 58 7.49 3.26 -0.09
CA ASN A 58 6.48 4.29 0.16
C ASN A 58 6.14 4.47 1.65
N ASN A 59 6.87 3.83 2.57
CA ASN A 59 6.56 3.82 4.01
C ASN A 59 5.11 3.43 4.34
N THR A 60 4.57 2.44 3.62
CA THR A 60 3.18 2.02 3.78
C THR A 60 3.07 0.53 4.06
N VAL A 61 2.00 0.14 4.75
CA VAL A 61 1.64 -1.23 5.07
C VAL A 61 0.21 -1.49 4.62
N ILE A 62 -0.10 -2.72 4.22
CA ILE A 62 -1.48 -3.17 3.96
C ILE A 62 -1.87 -4.05 5.14
N VAL A 63 -2.94 -3.64 5.83
CA VAL A 63 -3.50 -4.38 6.97
C VAL A 63 -4.76 -5.10 6.50
N GLU A 64 -4.91 -6.36 6.89
CA GLU A 64 -5.99 -7.22 6.42
C GLU A 64 -7.37 -6.67 6.82
N GLY A 65 -8.26 -6.54 5.84
CA GLY A 65 -9.65 -6.10 6.05
C GLY A 65 -9.79 -4.63 6.46
N LYS A 66 -8.70 -3.85 6.51
CA LYS A 66 -8.71 -2.43 6.90
C LYS A 66 -8.55 -1.52 5.70
N LYS A 67 -8.98 -0.27 5.85
CA LYS A 67 -8.90 0.77 4.81
C LYS A 67 -9.42 0.30 3.45
N LEU A 68 -10.59 -0.34 3.45
CA LEU A 68 -11.23 -0.87 2.25
C LEU A 68 -11.76 0.26 1.36
N ALA A 69 -11.34 0.24 0.10
CA ALA A 69 -11.89 1.12 -0.94
C ALA A 69 -12.64 0.31 -1.99
N LYS A 70 -13.75 0.90 -2.46
CA LYS A 70 -14.49 0.40 -3.61
C LYS A 70 -13.74 0.82 -4.87
N LYS A 71 -13.27 -0.15 -5.64
CA LYS A 71 -12.70 0.07 -6.97
C LYS A 71 -13.72 -0.40 -8.01
N HIS A 72 -14.22 0.53 -8.81
CA HIS A 72 -14.94 0.18 -10.03
C HIS A 72 -13.94 -0.40 -11.02
N VAL A 73 -14.17 -1.64 -11.42
CA VAL A 73 -13.35 -2.31 -12.42
C VAL A 73 -14.12 -2.29 -13.74
N PRO A 74 -13.58 -1.66 -14.79
CA PRO A 74 -14.21 -1.68 -16.11
C PRO A 74 -14.23 -3.11 -16.65
N MET A 75 -15.22 -3.41 -17.49
CA MET A 75 -15.37 -4.69 -18.18
C MET A 75 -14.06 -5.04 -18.89
N GLN A 76 -13.42 -6.13 -18.47
CA GLN A 76 -12.26 -6.72 -19.14
C GLN A 76 -12.54 -8.19 -19.43
N PRO A 77 -12.16 -8.70 -20.61
CA PRO A 77 -12.34 -10.11 -20.93
C PRO A 77 -11.55 -10.97 -19.94
N GLY A 78 -12.26 -11.82 -19.19
CA GLY A 78 -11.69 -12.72 -18.18
C GLY A 78 -11.62 -12.16 -16.75
N ALA A 79 -12.09 -10.94 -16.50
CA ALA A 79 -12.21 -10.39 -15.15
C ALA A 79 -13.69 -10.14 -14.78
N PRO A 80 -14.10 -10.40 -13.53
CA PRO A 80 -15.45 -10.12 -13.09
C PRO A 80 -15.73 -8.61 -13.17
N GLU A 81 -16.83 -8.26 -13.83
CA GLU A 81 -17.35 -6.90 -13.86
C GLU A 81 -17.89 -6.47 -12.49
N GLY A 82 -17.72 -5.20 -12.12
CA GLY A 82 -18.39 -4.62 -10.95
C GLY A 82 -17.49 -3.93 -9.93
N VAL A 83 -17.96 -3.90 -8.68
CA VAL A 83 -17.35 -3.17 -7.56
C VAL A 83 -16.53 -4.13 -6.70
N MET A 84 -15.21 -4.16 -6.91
CA MET A 84 -14.30 -4.88 -6.02
C MET A 84 -13.94 -4.03 -4.80
N ARG A 85 -13.88 -4.67 -3.63
CA ARG A 85 -13.29 -4.06 -2.43
C ARG A 85 -11.81 -4.41 -2.38
N LYS A 86 -10.96 -3.40 -2.32
CA LYS A 86 -9.51 -3.58 -2.19
C LYS A 86 -9.00 -2.86 -0.94
N GLU A 87 -8.12 -3.53 -0.22
CA GLU A 87 -7.38 -2.97 0.90
C GLU A 87 -6.41 -1.91 0.39
N LEU A 88 -6.41 -0.74 1.01
CA LEU A 88 -5.51 0.35 0.66
C LEU A 88 -4.34 0.44 1.64
N PRO A 89 -3.18 0.95 1.17
CA PRO A 89 -2.02 1.18 2.03
C PRO A 89 -2.34 2.18 3.16
N ILE A 90 -1.90 1.84 4.36
CA ILE A 90 -1.87 2.67 5.57
C ILE A 90 -0.43 3.12 5.77
N HIS A 91 -0.20 4.37 6.17
CA HIS A 91 1.15 4.87 6.43
C HIS A 91 1.72 4.23 7.70
N TYR A 92 3.03 3.97 7.72
CA TYR A 92 3.73 3.37 8.88
C TYR A 92 3.46 4.14 10.18
N SER A 93 3.45 5.48 10.13
CA SER A 93 3.18 6.33 11.31
C SER A 93 1.77 6.19 11.89
N ASN A 94 0.83 5.54 11.18
CA ASN A 94 -0.55 5.37 11.63
C ASN A 94 -0.84 3.97 12.18
N VAL A 95 0.21 3.15 12.36
CA VAL A 95 0.11 1.81 12.94
C VAL A 95 1.10 1.66 14.09
N MET A 96 0.75 0.83 15.06
CA MET A 96 1.61 0.47 16.19
C MET A 96 1.64 -1.05 16.35
N LEU A 97 2.85 -1.60 16.59
CA LEU A 97 3.04 -3.01 16.92
C LEU A 97 2.34 -3.33 18.25
N LEU A 98 1.58 -4.42 18.28
CA LEU A 98 1.02 -4.95 19.51
C LEU A 98 1.92 -6.03 20.09
N HIS A 99 2.14 -5.97 21.40
CA HIS A 99 2.88 -7.01 22.11
C HIS A 99 1.97 -8.24 22.32
N PRO A 100 2.47 -9.47 22.15
CA PRO A 100 1.66 -10.69 22.29
C PRO A 100 1.10 -10.89 23.70
N ASP A 101 1.77 -10.37 24.73
CA ASP A 101 1.36 -10.51 26.15
C ASP A 101 0.15 -9.65 26.56
N THR A 102 -0.36 -8.78 25.68
CA THR A 102 -1.53 -7.95 25.99
C THR A 102 -2.78 -8.55 25.37
N GLN A 103 -3.38 -9.54 26.03
CA GLN A 103 -4.75 -10.03 25.78
C GLN A 103 -5.65 -9.75 26.98
#